data_AF-A0A4V3RY09-F1
#
_entry.id   AF-A0A4V3RY09-F1
#
_cell.length_a   1.000
_cell.length_b   1.000
_cell.length_c   1.000
_cell.angle_alpha   90.00
_cell.angle_beta   90.00
_cell.angle_gamma   90.00
#
_symmetry.space_group_name_H-M   'P 1'
#
loop_
_entity.id
_entity.type
_entity.pdbx_description
1 polymer ?
#
loop_
_entity_poly.entity_id
_entity_poly.type
_entity_poly.pdbx_seq_one_letter_code
_entity_poly.pdbx_strand_id
1 'polypeptide(L)'
;MPALLLAAAIGDAAPSEAEANFRIRAQALAADEACDLFAEPERRFLEAGLAQARRDLTAAGLESTRIEAALSRIRADRRMAACDSEPVRAIAETARAAAVEMLRQPTFPFQGTHRTWRVDRTRYDFVRWPVLQEMDGARFGRAVSVPDPNPRDRVDARETAPAFVIAGESEATSAVLVLRDGAKAPEPYDRTLAGLLPPPDGAAIARFSAPPHGERRVFASARLSPERARRLLSEGERAEAPASGFVFPEETLGLLAALAPNEAAAIELFDARGQRLARYWIEIGHLQAALDFAALPYEGYGVR
;
A
#
# COMPACT_ATOMS: atom_id res chain seq x y z
N MET A 1 -34.71 -19.39 -54.67
CA MET A 1 -33.72 -18.70 -53.81
C MET A 1 -34.17 -18.82 -52.36
N PRO A 2 -33.63 -19.73 -51.54
CA PRO A 2 -33.87 -19.70 -50.10
C PRO A 2 -32.81 -18.84 -49.43
N ALA A 3 -33.26 -17.88 -48.62
CA ALA A 3 -32.43 -17.08 -47.74
C ALA A 3 -31.99 -17.93 -46.54
N LEU A 4 -30.68 -18.14 -46.39
CA LEU A 4 -30.11 -18.70 -45.16
C LEU A 4 -30.13 -17.62 -44.08
N LEU A 5 -30.96 -17.82 -43.05
CA LEU A 5 -30.86 -17.14 -41.77
C LEU A 5 -29.68 -17.73 -40.99
N LEU A 6 -28.59 -16.97 -40.88
CA LEU A 6 -27.48 -17.27 -39.98
C LEU A 6 -27.89 -16.86 -38.56
N ALA A 7 -28.30 -17.82 -37.75
CA ALA A 7 -28.46 -17.62 -36.32
C ALA A 7 -27.07 -17.61 -35.66
N ALA A 8 -26.59 -16.42 -35.30
CA ALA A 8 -25.40 -16.29 -34.48
C ALA A 8 -25.73 -16.77 -33.05
N ALA A 9 -25.22 -17.95 -32.68
CA ALA A 9 -25.18 -18.38 -31.29
C ALA A 9 -24.25 -17.44 -30.53
N ILE A 10 -24.83 -16.52 -29.77
CA ILE A 10 -24.10 -15.72 -28.78
C ILE A 10 -23.83 -16.67 -27.62
N GLY A 11 -22.72 -17.39 -27.67
CA GLY A 11 -22.24 -18.15 -26.52
C GLY A 11 -21.80 -17.16 -25.44
N ASP A 12 -22.31 -17.31 -24.22
CA ASP A 12 -21.76 -16.63 -23.06
C ASP A 12 -20.28 -17.00 -22.96
N ALA A 13 -19.40 -16.04 -23.25
CA ALA A 13 -17.98 -16.21 -23.03
C ALA A 13 -17.75 -16.50 -21.54
N ALA A 14 -16.93 -17.50 -21.23
CA ALA A 14 -16.53 -17.76 -19.86
C ALA A 14 -15.91 -16.48 -19.25
N PRO A 15 -16.16 -16.19 -17.97
CA PRO A 15 -15.59 -15.00 -17.34
C PRO A 15 -14.07 -15.08 -17.42
N SER A 16 -13.44 -13.94 -17.70
CA SER A 16 -11.97 -13.87 -17.68
C SER A 16 -11.45 -14.18 -16.28
N GLU A 17 -10.17 -14.54 -16.18
CA GLU A 17 -9.52 -14.77 -14.88
C GLU A 17 -9.64 -13.53 -13.97
N ALA A 18 -9.52 -12.32 -14.53
CA ALA A 18 -9.70 -11.07 -13.81
C ALA A 18 -11.13 -10.90 -13.28
N GLU A 19 -12.15 -11.24 -14.07
CA GLU A 19 -13.55 -11.21 -13.63
C GLU A 19 -13.84 -12.25 -12.54
N ALA A 20 -13.27 -13.45 -12.67
CA ALA A 20 -13.38 -14.49 -11.66
C ALA A 20 -12.73 -14.06 -10.33
N ASN A 21 -11.52 -13.52 -10.38
CA ASN A 21 -10.79 -13.01 -9.21
C ASN A 21 -11.53 -11.85 -8.54
N PHE A 22 -12.05 -10.89 -9.32
CA PHE A 22 -12.89 -9.81 -8.80
C PHE A 22 -14.13 -10.36 -8.09
N ARG A 23 -14.86 -11.27 -8.74
CA ARG A 23 -16.12 -11.81 -8.22
C ARG A 23 -15.91 -12.57 -6.91
N ILE A 24 -14.91 -13.45 -6.82
CA ILE A 24 -14.65 -14.23 -5.60
C ILE A 24 -14.36 -13.30 -4.42
N ARG A 25 -13.52 -12.27 -4.61
CA ARG A 25 -13.18 -11.31 -3.55
C ARG A 25 -14.36 -10.43 -3.15
N ALA A 26 -15.13 -9.95 -4.13
CA ALA A 26 -16.35 -9.18 -3.87
C ALA A 26 -17.39 -9.99 -3.11
N GLN A 27 -17.56 -11.27 -3.46
CA GLN A 27 -18.47 -12.19 -2.77
C GLN A 27 -18.01 -12.49 -1.34
N ALA A 28 -16.71 -12.72 -1.14
CA ALA A 28 -16.14 -12.93 0.19
C ALA A 28 -16.41 -11.73 1.10
N LEU A 29 -16.13 -10.51 0.64
CA LEU A 29 -16.39 -9.29 1.41
C LEU A 29 -17.88 -9.03 1.64
N ALA A 30 -18.74 -9.31 0.66
CA ALA A 30 -20.19 -9.19 0.84
C ALA A 30 -20.75 -10.20 1.87
N ALA A 31 -20.23 -11.43 1.87
CA ALA A 31 -20.60 -12.44 2.85
C ALA A 31 -20.10 -12.08 4.26
N ASP A 32 -18.88 -11.54 4.35
CA ASP A 32 -18.30 -11.06 5.59
C ASP A 32 -19.05 -9.86 6.19
N GLU A 33 -19.47 -8.90 5.37
CA GLU A 33 -20.29 -7.76 5.79
C GLU A 33 -21.61 -8.22 6.45
N ALA A 34 -22.18 -9.34 5.98
CA ALA A 34 -23.42 -9.88 6.51
C ALA A 34 -23.24 -10.84 7.71
N CYS A 35 -22.10 -11.53 7.78
CA CYS A 35 -21.92 -12.71 8.65
C CYS A 35 -20.68 -12.68 9.54
N ASP A 36 -19.85 -11.65 9.47
CA ASP A 36 -18.61 -11.47 10.25
C ASP A 36 -17.70 -12.72 10.19
N LEU A 37 -17.30 -13.08 8.97
CA LEU A 37 -16.64 -14.35 8.66
C LEU A 37 -15.12 -14.30 8.83
N PHE A 38 -14.53 -13.12 8.73
CA PHE A 38 -13.09 -12.92 8.69
C PHE A 38 -12.62 -12.03 9.83
N ALA A 39 -11.43 -12.34 10.36
CA ALA A 39 -10.76 -11.44 11.28
C ALA A 39 -10.32 -10.16 10.55
N GLU A 40 -10.14 -9.08 11.30
CA GLU A 40 -9.80 -7.76 10.75
C GLU A 40 -8.58 -7.76 9.78
N PRO A 41 -7.45 -8.46 10.05
CA PRO A 41 -6.34 -8.53 9.09
C PRO A 41 -6.70 -9.27 7.79
N GLU A 42 -7.55 -10.30 7.86
CA GLU A 42 -8.03 -11.04 6.70
C GLU A 42 -8.96 -10.17 5.86
N ARG A 43 -9.86 -9.41 6.51
CA ARG A 43 -10.75 -8.44 5.88
C ARG A 43 -9.95 -7.38 5.11
N ARG A 44 -8.99 -6.72 5.76
CA ARG A 44 -8.11 -5.72 5.12
C ARG A 44 -7.34 -6.31 3.93
N PHE A 45 -6.91 -7.57 4.02
CA PHE A 45 -6.28 -8.25 2.91
C PHE A 45 -7.24 -8.48 1.73
N LEU A 46 -8.46 -8.95 2.00
CA LEU A 46 -9.49 -9.14 0.98
C LEU A 46 -9.85 -7.81 0.31
N GLU A 47 -9.93 -6.72 1.05
CA GLU A 47 -10.16 -5.36 0.54
C GLU A 47 -9.05 -4.89 -0.39
N ALA A 48 -7.78 -5.05 0.00
CA ALA A 48 -6.63 -4.75 -0.85
C ALA A 48 -6.65 -5.58 -2.13
N GLY A 49 -6.99 -6.87 -2.01
CA GLY A 49 -7.15 -7.76 -3.17
C GLY A 49 -8.32 -7.37 -4.08
N LEU A 50 -9.46 -6.94 -3.52
CA LEU A 50 -10.59 -6.47 -4.31
C LEU A 50 -10.24 -5.19 -5.07
N ALA A 51 -9.54 -4.26 -4.42
CA ALA A 51 -9.06 -3.04 -5.07
C ALA A 51 -8.07 -3.36 -6.22
N GLN A 52 -7.20 -4.36 -6.04
CA GLN A 52 -6.36 -4.87 -7.12
C GLN A 52 -7.18 -5.43 -8.28
N ALA A 53 -8.13 -6.32 -7.99
CA ALA A 53 -8.95 -6.93 -9.03
C ALA A 53 -9.79 -5.89 -9.80
N ARG A 54 -10.25 -4.81 -9.14
CA ARG A 54 -10.90 -3.67 -9.81
C ARG A 54 -9.97 -3.00 -10.82
N ARG A 55 -8.71 -2.77 -10.46
CA ARG A 55 -7.71 -2.20 -11.38
C ARG A 55 -7.43 -3.13 -12.55
N ASP A 56 -7.31 -4.43 -12.30
CA ASP A 56 -7.08 -5.42 -13.36
C ASP A 56 -8.22 -5.43 -14.37
N LEU A 57 -9.47 -5.31 -13.90
CA LEU A 57 -10.64 -5.15 -14.78
C LEU A 57 -10.61 -3.85 -15.60
N THR A 58 -10.26 -2.73 -14.97
CA THR A 58 -10.10 -1.45 -15.69
C THR A 58 -8.99 -1.54 -16.74
N ALA A 59 -7.86 -2.18 -16.42
CA ALA A 59 -6.76 -2.41 -17.34
C ALA A 59 -7.15 -3.35 -18.50
N ALA A 60 -8.08 -4.28 -18.26
CA ALA A 60 -8.70 -5.11 -19.29
C ALA A 60 -9.78 -4.36 -20.11
N GLY A 61 -9.98 -3.06 -19.88
CA GLY A 61 -10.89 -2.20 -20.64
C GLY A 61 -12.33 -2.19 -20.13
N LEU A 62 -12.61 -2.71 -18.92
CA LEU A 62 -13.95 -2.58 -18.33
C LEU A 62 -14.15 -1.18 -17.75
N GLU A 63 -15.31 -0.61 -18.07
CA GLU A 63 -15.74 0.69 -17.52
C GLU A 63 -15.95 0.63 -16.00
N SER A 64 -15.47 1.64 -15.29
CA SER A 64 -15.58 1.71 -13.82
C SER A 64 -17.03 1.63 -13.34
N THR A 65 -17.98 2.25 -14.05
CA THR A 65 -19.41 2.18 -13.71
C THR A 65 -19.96 0.76 -13.78
N ARG A 66 -19.47 -0.07 -14.71
CA ARG A 66 -19.86 -1.48 -14.84
C ARG A 66 -19.30 -2.30 -13.68
N ILE A 67 -18.06 -2.02 -13.26
CA ILE A 67 -17.41 -2.66 -12.11
C ILE A 67 -18.17 -2.34 -10.82
N GLU A 68 -18.51 -1.06 -10.58
CA GLU A 68 -19.29 -0.65 -9.40
C GLU A 68 -20.70 -1.23 -9.39
N ALA A 69 -21.38 -1.29 -10.55
CA ALA A 69 -22.68 -1.92 -10.66
C ALA A 69 -22.60 -3.43 -10.37
N ALA A 70 -21.52 -4.11 -10.78
CA ALA A 70 -21.31 -5.51 -10.46
C ALA A 70 -21.07 -5.73 -8.95
N LEU A 71 -20.24 -4.89 -8.32
CA LEU A 71 -20.01 -4.93 -6.88
C LEU A 71 -21.32 -4.71 -6.10
N SER A 72 -22.11 -3.73 -6.51
CA SER A 72 -23.41 -3.41 -5.89
C SER A 72 -24.39 -4.59 -6.00
N ARG A 73 -24.43 -5.27 -7.15
CA ARG A 73 -25.25 -6.48 -7.32
C ARG A 73 -24.80 -7.63 -6.43
N ILE A 74 -23.48 -7.82 -6.26
CA ILE A 74 -22.93 -8.86 -5.38
C ILE A 74 -23.28 -8.58 -3.92
N ARG A 75 -23.13 -7.34 -3.46
CA ARG A 75 -23.53 -6.93 -2.09
C ARG A 75 -25.03 -7.09 -1.83
N ALA A 76 -25.86 -6.85 -2.84
CA ALA A 76 -27.31 -7.03 -2.74
C ALA A 76 -27.77 -8.50 -2.88
N ASP A 77 -26.89 -9.45 -3.20
CA ASP A 77 -27.25 -10.86 -3.34
C ASP A 77 -27.58 -11.45 -1.97
N ARG A 78 -28.87 -11.70 -1.73
CA ARG A 78 -29.38 -12.26 -0.47
C ARG A 78 -28.76 -13.61 -0.10
N ARG A 79 -28.21 -14.37 -1.07
CA ARG A 79 -27.50 -15.62 -0.78
C ARG A 79 -26.25 -15.37 0.06
N MET A 80 -25.63 -14.20 -0.04
CA MET A 80 -24.47 -13.82 0.77
C MET A 80 -24.84 -13.52 2.23
N ALA A 81 -26.12 -13.25 2.51
CA ALA A 81 -26.61 -13.00 3.86
C ALA A 81 -27.09 -14.26 4.61
N ALA A 82 -27.11 -15.42 3.95
CA ALA A 82 -27.47 -16.70 4.58
C ALA A 82 -26.21 -17.35 5.17
N CYS A 83 -25.84 -16.97 6.39
CA CYS A 83 -24.54 -17.28 7.01
C CYS A 83 -24.25 -18.78 7.19
N ASP A 84 -25.28 -19.60 7.28
CA ASP A 84 -25.23 -21.06 7.39
C ASP A 84 -25.34 -21.79 6.03
N SER A 85 -25.54 -21.04 4.94
CA SER A 85 -25.66 -21.61 3.61
C SER A 85 -24.35 -22.21 3.10
N GLU A 86 -24.46 -23.26 2.28
CA GLU A 86 -23.32 -23.88 1.61
C GLU A 86 -22.50 -22.88 0.75
N PRO A 87 -23.11 -21.97 -0.03
CA PRO A 87 -22.34 -20.98 -0.81
C PRO A 87 -21.48 -20.05 0.04
N VAL A 88 -21.99 -19.54 1.17
CA VAL A 88 -21.24 -18.65 2.06
C VAL A 88 -20.05 -19.37 2.68
N ARG A 89 -20.26 -20.60 3.16
CA ARG A 89 -19.16 -21.43 3.69
C ARG A 89 -18.09 -21.72 2.63
N ALA A 90 -18.49 -22.10 1.42
CA ALA A 90 -17.56 -22.38 0.33
C ALA A 90 -16.74 -21.15 -0.08
N ILE A 91 -17.35 -19.96 -0.13
CA ILE A 91 -16.65 -18.70 -0.42
C ILE A 91 -15.65 -18.38 0.71
N ALA A 92 -16.05 -18.55 1.98
CA ALA A 92 -15.16 -18.31 3.11
C ALA A 92 -13.96 -19.27 3.12
N GLU A 93 -14.17 -20.56 2.84
CA GLU A 93 -13.11 -21.55 2.70
C GLU A 93 -12.17 -21.22 1.55
N THR A 94 -12.71 -20.85 0.39
CA THR A 94 -11.92 -20.44 -0.78
C THR A 94 -11.07 -19.20 -0.47
N ALA A 95 -11.65 -18.19 0.18
CA ALA A 95 -10.96 -16.97 0.56
C ALA A 95 -9.82 -17.24 1.56
N ARG A 96 -10.04 -18.10 2.57
CA ARG A 96 -9.01 -18.52 3.52
C ARG A 96 -7.90 -19.32 2.85
N ALA A 97 -8.24 -20.25 1.95
CA ALA A 97 -7.25 -21.01 1.19
C ALA A 97 -6.36 -20.09 0.32
N ALA A 98 -6.97 -19.13 -0.37
CA ALA A 98 -6.24 -18.12 -1.15
C ALA A 98 -5.36 -17.23 -0.26
N ALA A 99 -5.83 -16.86 0.94
CA ALA A 99 -5.02 -16.13 1.92
C ALA A 99 -3.80 -16.96 2.34
N VAL A 100 -3.94 -18.24 2.66
CA VAL A 100 -2.83 -19.14 3.04
C VAL A 100 -1.76 -19.21 1.95
N GLU A 101 -2.13 -19.38 0.69
CA GLU A 101 -1.15 -19.41 -0.41
C GLU A 101 -0.40 -18.09 -0.56
N MET A 102 -1.09 -16.97 -0.35
CA MET A 102 -0.44 -15.66 -0.35
C MET A 102 0.47 -15.47 0.87
N LEU A 103 0.10 -15.97 2.05
CA LEU A 103 0.92 -15.94 3.25
C LEU A 103 2.22 -16.75 3.12
N ARG A 104 2.35 -17.62 2.12
CA ARG A 104 3.61 -18.28 1.77
C ARG A 104 4.53 -17.42 0.92
N GLN A 105 4.05 -16.29 0.37
CA GLN A 105 4.87 -15.43 -0.47
C GLN A 105 5.84 -14.62 0.39
N PRO A 106 7.16 -14.71 0.18
CA PRO A 106 8.12 -13.94 0.97
C PRO A 106 7.97 -12.43 0.76
N THR A 107 7.56 -12.03 -0.44
CA THR A 107 7.36 -10.64 -0.83
C THR A 107 5.96 -10.47 -1.41
N PHE A 108 5.37 -9.28 -1.24
CA PHE A 108 4.07 -8.99 -1.84
C PHE A 108 3.92 -7.50 -2.19
N PRO A 109 3.48 -7.16 -3.41
CA PRO A 109 3.18 -5.79 -3.80
C PRO A 109 1.73 -5.42 -3.46
N PHE A 110 1.56 -4.31 -2.74
CA PHE A 110 0.29 -3.66 -2.46
C PHE A 110 0.15 -2.44 -3.37
N GLN A 111 -0.51 -2.63 -4.51
CA GLN A 111 -0.63 -1.60 -5.54
C GLN A 111 -1.55 -0.46 -5.09
N GLY A 112 -1.09 0.78 -5.23
CA GLY A 112 -1.92 1.98 -5.25
C GLY A 112 -2.33 2.36 -6.68
N THR A 113 -2.89 3.54 -6.83
CA THR A 113 -3.21 4.19 -8.10
C THR A 113 -1.96 4.70 -8.83
N HIS A 114 -0.97 5.22 -8.10
CA HIS A 114 0.25 5.82 -8.67
C HIS A 114 1.53 5.10 -8.25
N ARG A 115 1.54 4.44 -7.10
CA ARG A 115 2.72 3.85 -6.46
C ARG A 115 2.37 2.57 -5.72
N THR A 116 3.38 1.77 -5.45
CA THR A 116 3.22 0.45 -4.84
C THR A 116 3.91 0.43 -3.49
N TRP A 117 3.22 -0.07 -2.47
CA TRP A 117 3.87 -0.51 -1.24
C TRP A 117 4.38 -1.93 -1.43
N ARG A 118 5.70 -2.11 -1.41
CA ARG A 118 6.32 -3.42 -1.42
C ARG A 118 6.56 -3.90 0.00
N VAL A 119 6.16 -5.13 0.28
CA VAL A 119 6.50 -5.82 1.52
C VAL A 119 7.52 -6.91 1.25
N ASP A 120 8.53 -7.01 2.11
CA ASP A 120 9.53 -8.07 2.11
C ASP A 120 9.68 -8.66 3.52
N ARG A 121 9.37 -9.94 3.66
CA ARG A 121 9.40 -10.68 4.94
C ARG A 121 10.60 -11.63 5.03
N THR A 122 11.51 -11.57 4.08
CA THR A 122 12.70 -12.43 4.06
C THR A 122 13.73 -12.02 5.12
N ARG A 123 14.54 -13.01 5.52
CA ARG A 123 15.67 -12.79 6.43
C ARG A 123 16.95 -12.50 5.65
N TYR A 124 17.48 -11.28 5.74
CA TYR A 124 18.79 -10.89 5.22
C TYR A 124 19.77 -10.53 6.34
N ASP A 125 21.06 -10.76 6.15
CA ASP A 125 22.08 -10.47 7.18
C ASP A 125 22.36 -8.95 7.36
N PHE A 126 21.70 -8.08 6.59
CA PHE A 126 21.93 -6.63 6.53
C PHE A 126 20.65 -5.78 6.66
N VAL A 127 20.81 -4.45 6.56
CA VAL A 127 19.74 -3.43 6.59
C VAL A 127 18.63 -3.74 5.57
N ARG A 128 17.37 -3.61 5.99
CA ARG A 128 16.20 -4.07 5.22
C ARG A 128 15.07 -3.05 5.18
N TRP A 129 14.22 -3.22 4.17
CA TRP A 129 12.94 -2.55 4.04
C TRP A 129 11.78 -3.55 4.14
N PRO A 130 11.28 -3.88 5.35
CA PRO A 130 10.10 -4.72 5.46
C PRO A 130 8.87 -4.15 4.75
N VAL A 131 8.72 -2.83 4.74
CA VAL A 131 7.65 -2.13 4.02
C VAL A 131 8.24 -0.90 3.37
N LEU A 132 8.07 -0.74 2.05
CA LEU A 132 8.71 0.33 1.27
C LEU A 132 7.80 0.84 0.16
N GLN A 133 7.83 2.14 -0.05
CA GLN A 133 7.41 2.78 -1.28
C GLN A 133 8.62 3.51 -1.90
N GLU A 134 8.87 3.22 -3.17
CA GLU A 134 9.92 3.88 -3.95
C GLU A 134 9.36 5.12 -4.69
N MET A 135 10.25 6.08 -4.90
CA MET A 135 9.98 7.34 -5.59
C MET A 135 11.19 7.67 -6.45
N ASP A 136 11.04 8.64 -7.35
CA ASP A 136 12.17 9.10 -8.13
C ASP A 136 13.29 9.64 -7.23
N GLY A 137 14.43 8.95 -7.24
CA GLY A 137 15.59 9.23 -6.40
C GLY A 137 15.38 9.10 -4.88
N ALA A 138 14.29 8.47 -4.41
CA ALA A 138 13.98 8.40 -2.99
C ALA A 138 13.25 7.11 -2.56
N ARG A 139 13.35 6.78 -1.27
CA ARG A 139 12.67 5.63 -0.64
C ARG A 139 12.09 6.04 0.70
N PHE A 140 10.89 5.55 1.01
CA PHE A 140 10.23 5.75 2.30
C PHE A 140 9.56 4.47 2.78
N GLY A 141 9.66 4.18 4.07
CA GLY A 141 8.93 3.07 4.67
C GLY A 141 9.51 2.64 6.00
N ARG A 142 9.19 1.42 6.43
CA ARG A 142 9.77 0.81 7.62
C ARG A 142 11.17 0.31 7.25
N ALA A 143 12.19 0.88 7.88
CA ALA A 143 13.56 0.38 7.78
C ALA A 143 13.91 -0.45 9.00
N VAL A 144 14.70 -1.52 8.83
CA VAL A 144 15.25 -2.32 9.91
C VAL A 144 16.75 -2.47 9.73
N SER A 145 17.52 -2.24 10.80
CA SER A 145 18.95 -2.56 10.80
C SER A 145 19.20 -3.80 11.66
N VAL A 146 19.95 -4.74 11.10
CA VAL A 146 20.50 -5.85 11.88
C VAL A 146 21.80 -5.34 12.54
N PRO A 147 22.01 -5.58 13.85
CA PRO A 147 23.27 -5.30 14.52
C PRO A 147 24.40 -6.04 13.82
N ASP A 148 25.60 -5.46 13.88
CA ASP A 148 26.83 -6.12 13.44
C ASP A 148 26.92 -7.51 14.14
N PRO A 149 27.27 -8.60 13.42
CA PRO A 149 27.46 -9.92 14.01
C PRO A 149 28.58 -9.98 15.08
N ASN A 150 29.33 -8.89 15.32
CA ASN A 150 30.32 -8.82 16.38
C ASN A 150 29.69 -8.90 17.79
N PRO A 151 29.94 -9.96 18.58
CA PRO A 151 29.24 -10.26 19.84
C PRO A 151 29.51 -9.28 21.00
N ARG A 152 30.34 -8.25 20.80
CA ARG A 152 30.68 -7.26 21.85
C ARG A 152 29.72 -6.09 21.95
N ASP A 153 28.94 -5.82 20.90
CA ASP A 153 27.89 -4.80 20.88
C ASP A 153 26.54 -5.45 20.56
N ARG A 154 26.03 -6.26 21.47
CA ARG A 154 24.62 -6.70 21.46
C ARG A 154 23.71 -5.53 21.84
N VAL A 155 23.62 -4.54 20.97
CA VAL A 155 22.44 -3.67 20.93
C VAL A 155 21.41 -4.47 20.15
N ASP A 156 20.32 -4.88 20.80
CA ASP A 156 19.21 -5.57 20.14
C ASP A 156 18.85 -4.85 18.82
N ALA A 157 18.64 -5.61 17.74
CA ALA A 157 18.11 -5.09 16.47
C ALA A 157 16.80 -4.34 16.73
N ARG A 158 16.83 -3.01 16.85
CA ARG A 158 15.71 -2.24 17.45
C ARG A 158 15.26 -1.01 16.70
N GLU A 159 15.72 -0.77 15.48
CA GLU A 159 15.07 0.28 14.70
C GLU A 159 14.03 -0.31 13.78
N THR A 160 12.77 -0.21 14.22
CA THR A 160 11.52 -0.39 13.46
C THR A 160 11.00 0.93 12.91
N ALA A 161 11.76 2.02 13.10
CA ALA A 161 11.33 3.36 12.82
C ALA A 161 11.21 3.62 11.30
N PRO A 162 10.23 4.42 10.88
CA PRO A 162 10.10 4.80 9.48
C PRO A 162 11.29 5.67 9.05
N ALA A 163 11.85 5.38 7.89
CA ALA A 163 12.98 6.11 7.34
C ALA A 163 12.64 6.65 5.95
N PHE A 164 13.21 7.82 5.65
CA PHE A 164 13.22 8.43 4.33
C PHE A 164 14.66 8.59 3.87
N VAL A 165 14.99 8.11 2.68
CA VAL A 165 16.33 8.28 2.09
C VAL A 165 16.22 8.82 0.68
N ILE A 166 17.18 9.66 0.32
CA ILE A 166 17.30 10.30 -0.99
C ILE A 166 18.69 10.07 -1.57
N ALA A 167 18.75 9.93 -2.89
CA ALA A 167 19.99 9.88 -3.65
C ALA A 167 20.70 11.24 -3.63
N GLY A 168 22.02 11.20 -3.54
CA GLY A 168 22.86 12.39 -3.54
C GLY A 168 23.13 12.95 -2.14
N GLU A 169 24.09 13.87 -2.11
CA GLU A 169 24.27 14.76 -0.97
C GLU A 169 23.11 15.75 -0.92
N SER A 170 22.65 16.08 0.28
CA SER A 170 21.56 17.04 0.48
C SER A 170 21.94 18.05 1.55
N GLU A 171 21.69 19.33 1.23
CA GLU A 171 21.76 20.45 2.17
C GLU A 171 20.58 20.46 3.16
N ALA A 172 19.62 19.55 2.99
CA ALA A 172 18.49 19.42 3.90
C ALA A 172 18.98 19.11 5.33
N THR A 173 18.55 19.94 6.26
CA THR A 173 18.84 19.79 7.70
C THR A 173 17.67 19.18 8.46
N SER A 174 16.45 19.29 7.90
CA SER A 174 15.26 18.69 8.47
C SER A 174 14.32 18.17 7.38
N ALA A 175 13.48 17.22 7.78
CA ALA A 175 12.39 16.68 6.96
C ALA A 175 11.09 16.71 7.77
N VAL A 176 9.99 17.03 7.10
CA VAL A 176 8.66 17.10 7.70
C VAL A 176 7.69 16.30 6.84
N LEU A 177 7.04 15.32 7.43
CA LEU A 177 5.92 14.64 6.82
C LEU A 177 4.65 15.46 7.06
N VAL A 178 3.99 15.84 5.97
CA VAL A 178 2.72 16.56 5.94
C VAL A 178 1.64 15.62 5.47
N LEU A 179 0.60 15.47 6.28
CA LEU A 179 -0.54 14.58 6.02
C LEU A 179 -1.84 15.19 6.54
N ARG A 180 -2.99 14.65 6.14
CA ARG A 180 -4.29 15.15 6.61
C ARG A 180 -4.46 14.85 8.09
N ASP A 181 -4.93 15.85 8.83
CA ASP A 181 -5.40 15.72 10.20
C ASP A 181 -6.89 15.36 10.18
N GLY A 182 -7.23 14.09 10.41
CA GLY A 182 -8.61 13.63 10.41
C GLY A 182 -9.51 14.31 11.45
N ALA A 183 -8.94 14.87 12.52
CA ALA A 183 -9.72 15.62 13.50
C ALA A 183 -10.13 17.02 13.00
N LYS A 184 -9.36 17.61 12.08
CA LYS A 184 -9.62 18.93 11.49
C LYS A 184 -10.35 18.86 10.15
N ALA A 185 -10.05 17.84 9.37
CA ALA A 185 -10.67 17.56 8.09
C ALA A 185 -11.05 16.07 8.07
N PRO A 186 -12.27 15.69 8.48
CA PRO A 186 -12.68 14.28 8.63
C PRO A 186 -12.63 13.48 7.32
N GLU A 187 -12.97 14.13 6.21
CA GLU A 187 -13.05 13.50 4.89
C GLU A 187 -11.84 13.86 4.01
N PRO A 188 -11.44 12.98 3.07
CA PRO A 188 -10.49 13.31 2.03
C PRO A 188 -10.94 14.55 1.24
N TYR A 189 -10.02 15.47 1.01
CA TYR A 189 -10.31 16.72 0.31
C TYR A 189 -9.69 16.73 -1.09
N ASP A 190 -10.52 16.87 -2.12
CA ASP A 190 -10.06 17.00 -3.50
C ASP A 190 -9.58 18.44 -3.78
N ARG A 191 -8.27 18.64 -3.78
CA ARG A 191 -7.63 19.95 -4.03
C ARG A 191 -7.76 20.42 -5.47
N THR A 192 -8.16 19.55 -6.39
CA THR A 192 -8.33 19.90 -7.80
C THR A 192 -9.75 20.37 -8.11
N LEU A 193 -10.68 20.38 -7.14
CA LEU A 193 -12.10 20.65 -7.36
C LEU A 193 -12.65 19.81 -8.52
N ALA A 194 -12.55 18.48 -8.41
CA ALA A 194 -12.93 17.55 -9.47
C ALA A 194 -12.20 17.78 -10.81
N GLY A 195 -10.94 18.22 -10.76
CA GLY A 195 -10.10 18.47 -11.94
C GLY A 195 -10.21 19.88 -12.54
N LEU A 196 -10.96 20.79 -11.93
CA LEU A 196 -11.06 22.19 -12.35
C LEU A 196 -9.78 23.01 -12.07
N LEU A 197 -8.97 22.59 -11.10
CA LEU A 197 -7.69 23.19 -10.73
C LEU A 197 -6.55 22.20 -10.95
N PRO A 198 -5.33 22.68 -11.31
CA PRO A 198 -4.18 21.81 -11.40
C PRO A 198 -3.87 21.21 -10.02
N PRO A 199 -3.38 19.95 -9.95
CA PRO A 199 -2.96 19.37 -8.69
C PRO A 199 -1.74 20.13 -8.12
N PRO A 200 -1.55 20.12 -6.79
CA PRO A 200 -0.38 20.73 -6.16
C PRO A 200 0.93 20.25 -6.79
N ASP A 201 1.82 21.19 -7.10
CA ASP A 201 3.10 20.95 -7.79
C ASP A 201 2.98 20.19 -9.12
N GLY A 202 1.79 20.15 -9.74
CA GLY A 202 1.52 19.39 -10.97
C GLY A 202 1.47 17.86 -10.78
N ALA A 203 1.60 17.35 -9.55
CA ALA A 203 1.68 15.93 -9.29
C ALA A 203 0.26 15.33 -9.12
N ALA A 204 -0.17 14.44 -10.02
CA ALA A 204 -1.51 13.85 -9.99
C ALA A 204 -1.88 13.22 -8.62
N ILE A 205 -0.91 12.56 -8.00
CA ILE A 205 -1.00 11.98 -6.65
C ILE A 205 -1.36 13.03 -5.57
N ALA A 206 -0.98 14.29 -5.74
CA ALA A 206 -1.21 15.35 -4.77
C ALA A 206 -2.68 15.85 -4.74
N ARG A 207 -3.54 15.34 -5.63
CA ARG A 207 -4.97 15.68 -5.70
C ARG A 207 -5.67 15.54 -4.35
N PHE A 208 -5.42 14.44 -3.64
CA PHE A 208 -5.98 14.15 -2.33
C PHE A 208 -4.94 14.33 -1.22
N SER A 209 -4.11 15.36 -1.33
CA SER A 209 -3.20 15.76 -0.25
C SER A 209 -3.91 16.63 0.78
N ALA A 210 -3.29 16.76 1.96
CA ALA A 210 -3.80 17.58 3.05
C ALA A 210 -4.12 19.03 2.60
N PRO A 211 -5.32 19.57 2.91
CA PRO A 211 -5.59 20.99 2.71
C PRO A 211 -4.87 21.81 3.80
N PRO A 212 -4.45 23.06 3.53
CA PRO A 212 -3.65 23.86 4.49
C PRO A 212 -4.24 24.00 5.90
N HIS A 213 -5.57 24.05 6.03
CA HIS A 213 -6.27 24.16 7.32
C HIS A 213 -6.42 22.82 8.05
N GLY A 214 -6.20 21.71 7.35
CA GLY A 214 -6.32 20.34 7.85
C GLY A 214 -4.99 19.58 7.82
N GLU A 215 -3.86 20.27 7.87
CA GLU A 215 -2.54 19.64 7.93
C GLU A 215 -2.20 19.17 9.35
N ARG A 216 -1.68 17.94 9.42
CA ARG A 216 -0.83 17.44 10.49
C ARG A 216 0.61 17.43 9.96
N ARG A 217 1.55 17.82 10.81
CA ARG A 217 2.99 17.82 10.49
C ARG A 217 3.73 16.95 11.48
N VAL A 218 4.54 16.02 10.97
CA VAL A 218 5.36 15.11 11.77
C VAL A 218 6.81 15.38 11.38
N PHE A 219 7.59 15.89 12.33
CA PHE A 219 9.00 16.18 12.10
C PHE A 219 9.83 14.90 12.20
N ALA A 220 10.85 14.80 11.35
CA ALA A 220 11.88 13.78 11.52
C ALA A 220 12.52 13.90 12.91
N SER A 221 12.68 12.77 13.59
CA SER A 221 13.29 12.69 14.91
C SER A 221 14.81 12.76 14.86
N ALA A 222 15.42 12.34 13.74
CA ALA A 222 16.85 12.35 13.54
C ALA A 222 17.23 12.37 12.05
N ARG A 223 18.48 12.74 11.77
CA ARG A 223 19.14 12.49 10.47
C ARG A 223 19.85 11.14 10.52
N LEU A 224 19.79 10.38 9.45
CA LEU A 224 20.58 9.16 9.28
C LEU A 224 22.04 9.50 9.05
N SER A 225 22.96 8.65 9.53
CA SER A 225 24.36 8.75 9.10
C SER A 225 24.48 8.50 7.59
N PRO A 226 25.47 9.11 6.91
CA PRO A 226 25.68 8.89 5.48
C PRO A 226 25.83 7.40 5.12
N GLU A 227 26.54 6.62 5.94
CA GLU A 227 26.73 5.17 5.74
C GLU A 227 25.40 4.44 5.74
N ARG A 228 24.52 4.81 6.68
CA ARG A 228 23.22 4.16 6.83
C ARG A 228 22.24 4.57 5.75
N ALA A 229 22.21 5.86 5.39
CA ALA A 229 21.41 6.34 4.27
C ALA A 229 21.80 5.62 2.96
N ARG A 230 23.10 5.41 2.73
CA ARG A 230 23.61 4.68 1.56
C ARG A 230 23.16 3.21 1.54
N ARG A 231 23.29 2.49 2.66
CA ARG A 231 22.84 1.10 2.78
C ARG A 231 21.33 0.93 2.63
N LEU A 232 20.54 1.95 2.97
CA LEU A 232 19.08 1.95 2.77
C LEU A 232 18.71 2.28 1.32
N LEU A 233 19.48 3.15 0.66
CA LEU A 233 19.22 3.52 -0.72
C LEU A 233 19.66 2.44 -1.72
N SER A 234 20.77 1.75 -1.47
CA SER A 234 21.24 0.64 -2.30
C SER A 234 20.85 -0.69 -1.68
N GLU A 235 20.31 -1.62 -2.46
CA GLU A 235 20.09 -3.00 -1.99
C GLU A 235 21.44 -3.76 -1.95
N GLY A 236 22.13 -3.74 -0.80
CA GLY A 236 23.33 -4.55 -0.56
C GLY A 236 24.59 -3.79 -0.10
N GLU A 237 25.68 -4.52 0.10
CA GLU A 237 26.90 -4.03 0.77
C GLU A 237 27.75 -3.04 -0.05
N ARG A 238 27.49 -2.90 -1.36
CA ARG A 238 28.28 -2.04 -2.29
C ARG A 238 27.62 -0.71 -2.61
N ALA A 239 27.12 -0.02 -1.58
CA ALA A 239 26.50 1.29 -1.72
C ALA A 239 27.57 2.40 -1.87
N GLU A 240 27.97 2.72 -3.10
CA GLU A 240 29.00 3.75 -3.36
C GLU A 240 28.42 5.16 -3.57
N ALA A 241 27.19 5.28 -4.07
CA ALA A 241 26.58 6.59 -4.32
C ALA A 241 26.27 7.33 -3.02
N PRO A 242 26.51 8.65 -2.93
CA PRO A 242 26.14 9.43 -1.75
C PRO A 242 24.62 9.40 -1.54
N ALA A 243 24.20 9.43 -0.27
CA ALA A 243 22.79 9.45 0.11
C ALA A 243 22.60 10.25 1.39
N SER A 244 21.46 10.90 1.52
CA SER A 244 21.00 11.55 2.75
C SER A 244 19.71 10.90 3.23
N GLY A 245 19.43 10.96 4.52
CA GLY A 245 18.20 10.39 5.04
C GLY A 245 17.80 10.89 6.41
N PHE A 246 16.55 10.59 6.76
CA PHE A 246 15.87 11.06 7.96
C PHE A 246 15.07 9.90 8.56
N VAL A 247 14.99 9.87 9.89
CA VAL A 247 14.16 8.94 10.66
C VAL A 247 12.96 9.71 11.18
N PHE A 248 11.79 9.09 11.10
CA PHE A 248 10.55 9.62 11.65
C PHE A 248 10.14 8.84 12.91
N PRO A 249 9.27 9.42 13.75
CA PRO A 249 8.68 8.73 14.90
C PRO A 249 8.02 7.41 14.50
N GLU A 250 8.03 6.41 15.39
CA GLU A 250 7.55 5.04 15.10
C GLU A 250 6.07 5.01 14.69
N GLU A 251 5.25 5.89 15.28
CA GLU A 251 3.83 6.01 15.02
C GLU A 251 3.51 6.54 13.60
N THR A 252 4.50 7.06 12.87
CA THR A 252 4.31 7.74 11.59
C THR A 252 3.61 6.86 10.55
N LEU A 253 3.98 5.58 10.46
CA LEU A 253 3.31 4.66 9.52
C LEU A 253 1.87 4.35 9.94
N GLY A 254 1.58 4.30 11.25
CA GLY A 254 0.22 4.16 11.75
C GLY A 254 -0.65 5.39 11.44
N LEU A 255 -0.08 6.60 11.55
CA LEU A 255 -0.77 7.83 11.16
C LEU A 255 -1.10 7.87 9.66
N LEU A 256 -0.18 7.42 8.81
CA LEU A 256 -0.41 7.32 7.37
C LEU A 256 -1.44 6.24 7.05
N ALA A 257 -1.37 5.08 7.71
CA ALA A 257 -2.27 3.96 7.48
C ALA A 257 -3.72 4.22 7.91
N ALA A 258 -3.95 5.23 8.77
CA ALA A 258 -5.27 5.68 9.17
C ALA A 258 -5.96 6.59 8.14
N LEU A 259 -5.27 7.01 7.08
CA LEU A 259 -5.84 7.80 5.99
C LEU A 259 -6.54 6.91 4.96
N ALA A 260 -7.39 7.51 4.14
CA ALA A 260 -8.06 6.79 3.06
C ALA A 260 -7.05 6.39 1.97
N PRO A 261 -7.22 5.22 1.33
CA PRO A 261 -6.26 4.70 0.35
C PRO A 261 -5.95 5.62 -0.84
N ASN A 262 -6.90 6.46 -1.25
CA ASN A 262 -6.74 7.40 -2.36
C ASN A 262 -5.99 8.68 -1.97
N GLU A 263 -5.67 8.88 -0.70
CA GLU A 263 -4.98 10.07 -0.22
C GLU A 263 -3.47 10.02 -0.47
N ALA A 264 -2.85 11.18 -0.32
CA ALA A 264 -1.40 11.34 -0.39
C ALA A 264 -0.86 12.17 0.77
N ALA A 265 0.32 11.80 1.24
CA ALA A 265 1.14 12.59 2.15
C ALA A 265 2.35 13.16 1.40
N ALA A 266 3.01 14.15 1.99
CA ALA A 266 4.24 14.74 1.44
C ALA A 266 5.36 14.68 2.48
N ILE A 267 6.58 14.37 2.06
CA ILE A 267 7.79 14.68 2.81
C ILE A 267 8.38 15.95 2.23
N GLU A 268 8.49 16.98 3.05
CA GLU A 268 9.09 18.26 2.73
C GLU A 268 10.48 18.36 3.35
N LEU A 269 11.47 18.76 2.55
CA LEU A 269 12.85 18.95 3.00
C LEU A 269 13.16 20.42 3.16
N PHE A 270 13.85 20.78 4.25
CA PHE A 270 14.20 22.16 4.55
C PHE A 270 15.70 22.32 4.83
N ASP A 271 16.26 23.44 4.35
CA ASP A 271 17.64 23.85 4.67
C ASP A 271 17.75 24.44 6.08
N ALA A 272 18.96 24.85 6.48
CA ALA A 272 19.22 25.46 7.80
C ALA A 272 18.51 26.82 8.00
N ARG A 273 18.00 27.44 6.92
CA ARG A 273 17.30 28.73 6.94
C ARG A 273 15.78 28.56 6.91
N GLY A 274 15.28 27.32 6.91
CA GLY A 274 13.86 27.00 6.84
C GLY A 274 13.25 27.15 5.43
N GLN A 275 14.06 27.23 4.38
CA GLN A 275 13.59 27.24 3.01
C GLN A 275 13.30 25.80 2.55
N ARG A 276 12.16 25.58 1.91
CA ARG A 276 11.79 24.27 1.37
C ARG A 276 12.62 23.98 0.13
N LEU A 277 13.45 22.95 0.20
CA LEU A 277 14.33 22.49 -0.88
C LEU A 277 13.62 21.56 -1.86
N ALA A 278 12.81 20.63 -1.33
CA ALA A 278 12.15 19.62 -2.12
C ALA A 278 10.86 19.13 -1.45
N ARG A 279 10.01 18.48 -2.24
CA ARG A 279 8.82 17.77 -1.76
C ARG A 279 8.70 16.43 -2.47
N TYR A 280 8.46 15.39 -1.70
CA TYR A 280 8.25 14.03 -2.19
C TYR A 280 6.86 13.57 -1.78
N TRP A 281 6.03 13.20 -2.74
CA TRP A 281 4.70 12.66 -2.48
C TRP A 281 4.78 11.19 -2.09
N ILE A 282 3.94 10.75 -1.17
CA ILE A 282 3.76 9.35 -0.76
C ILE A 282 2.29 9.02 -0.99
N GLU A 283 2.03 7.91 -1.66
CA GLU A 283 0.67 7.40 -1.79
C GLU A 283 0.33 6.57 -0.55
N ILE A 284 -0.85 6.80 0.03
CA ILE A 284 -1.32 5.96 1.15
C ILE A 284 -1.63 4.55 0.65
N GLY A 285 -2.42 4.41 -0.41
CA GLY A 285 -2.74 3.11 -1.02
C GLY A 285 -3.25 2.11 0.03
N HIS A 286 -2.78 0.86 -0.04
CA HIS A 286 -3.13 -0.17 0.95
C HIS A 286 -2.04 -0.35 2.01
N LEU A 287 -1.47 0.75 2.52
CA LEU A 287 -0.41 0.72 3.53
C LEU A 287 -0.78 -0.11 4.76
N GLN A 288 -2.01 0.00 5.28
CA GLN A 288 -2.41 -0.78 6.45
C GLN A 288 -2.31 -2.30 6.19
N ALA A 289 -2.84 -2.77 5.05
CA ALA A 289 -2.73 -4.18 4.67
C ALA A 289 -1.27 -4.61 4.45
N ALA A 290 -0.42 -3.73 3.93
CA ALA A 290 1.01 -3.96 3.81
C ALA A 290 1.69 -4.13 5.19
N LEU A 291 1.35 -3.27 6.16
CA LEU A 291 1.85 -3.38 7.53
C LEU A 291 1.39 -4.66 8.22
N ASP A 292 0.12 -5.06 8.03
CA ASP A 292 -0.41 -6.30 8.61
C ASP A 292 0.30 -7.52 8.03
N PHE A 293 0.43 -7.57 6.70
CA PHE A 293 1.14 -8.65 6.03
C PHE A 293 2.59 -8.74 6.48
N ALA A 294 3.28 -7.60 6.63
CA ALA A 294 4.65 -7.54 7.15
C ALA A 294 4.78 -8.01 8.60
N ALA A 295 3.72 -7.87 9.41
CA ALA A 295 3.72 -8.31 10.81
C ALA A 295 3.48 -9.83 10.96
N LEU A 296 2.97 -10.51 9.93
CA LEU A 296 2.74 -11.94 9.96
C LEU A 296 4.07 -12.71 9.91
N PRO A 297 4.25 -13.75 10.76
CA PRO A 297 5.46 -14.54 10.75
C PRO A 297 5.63 -15.21 9.39
N TYR A 298 6.81 -15.03 8.80
CA TYR A 298 7.24 -15.83 7.66
C TYR A 298 8.15 -16.94 8.20
N GLU A 299 7.61 -18.15 8.30
CA GLU A 299 8.41 -19.36 8.49
C GLU A 299 9.11 -19.68 7.18
N GLY A 300 10.19 -18.95 6.89
CA GLY A 300 11.12 -19.37 5.85
C GLY A 300 11.61 -20.76 6.20
N TYR A 301 11.39 -21.74 5.31
CA TYR A 301 11.92 -23.09 5.44
C TYR A 301 13.34 -23.03 6.00
N GLY A 302 13.51 -23.63 7.18
CA GLY A 302 14.80 -23.71 7.85
C GLY A 302 15.81 -24.38 6.93
N VAL A 303 16.89 -23.66 6.65
CA VAL A 303 18.15 -24.31 6.30
C VAL A 303 18.58 -25.06 7.57
N ARG A 304 18.46 -26.39 7.52
CA ARG A 304 19.16 -27.30 8.43
C ARG A 304 20.65 -27.28 8.11
#